data_AF-A0A432HY86-F1
#
_entry.id   AF-A0A432HY86-F1
#
_cell.length_a   1.000
_cell.length_b   1.000
_cell.length_c   1.000
_cell.angle_alpha   90.00
_cell.angle_beta   90.00
_cell.angle_gamma   90.00
#
_symmetry.space_group_name_H-M   'P 1'
#
loop_
_entity.id
_entity.type
_entity.pdbx_description
1 polymer ?
#
loop_
_entity_poly.entity_id
_entity_poly.type
_entity_poly.pdbx_seq_one_letter_code
_entity_poly.pdbx_strand_id
1 'polypeptide(L)'
;ADAVVAIGEARGRIREALGAVVRVVETGSLGAAVRVAYGLASPGGTVLLAPACASLDMFRDYAERGDVFTQAVARLEEEVCEKGEQ
;
A
#
# COMPACT_ATOMS: atom_id res chain seq x y z
N ALA A 1 9.35 9.75 -4.30
CA ALA A 1 8.75 8.68 -3.49
C ALA A 1 9.88 7.86 -2.92
N ASP A 2 9.95 7.73 -1.59
CA ASP A 2 11.10 7.10 -0.91
C ASP A 2 11.02 5.56 -0.92
N ALA A 3 9.82 5.03 -1.15
CA ALA A 3 9.57 3.61 -1.33
C ALA A 3 8.36 3.37 -2.25
N VAL A 4 8.29 2.16 -2.81
CA VAL A 4 7.14 1.63 -3.54
C VAL A 4 6.69 0.35 -2.85
N VAL A 5 5.40 0.25 -2.53
CA VAL A 5 4.79 -0.98 -2.03
C VAL A 5 3.95 -1.60 -3.13
N ALA A 6 4.41 -2.74 -3.65
CA ALA A 6 3.80 -3.41 -4.80
C ALA A 6 2.92 -4.58 -4.35
N ILE A 7 1.75 -4.71 -4.98
CA ILE A 7 0.77 -5.77 -4.75
C ILE A 7 0.30 -6.36 -6.08
N GLY A 8 -0.47 -7.44 -6.00
CA GLY A 8 -1.11 -8.06 -7.18
C GLY A 8 -0.11 -8.75 -8.10
N GLU A 9 -0.58 -9.13 -9.27
CA GLU A 9 0.21 -9.91 -10.24
C GLU A 9 1.45 -9.13 -10.74
N ALA A 10 1.33 -7.81 -10.87
CA ALA A 10 2.38 -6.96 -11.40
C ALA A 10 3.55 -6.71 -10.43
N ARG A 11 3.47 -7.14 -9.16
CA ARG A 11 4.46 -6.83 -8.12
C ARG A 11 5.90 -7.16 -8.50
N GLY A 12 6.11 -8.32 -9.14
CA GLY A 12 7.43 -8.74 -9.59
C GLY A 12 7.99 -7.85 -10.71
N ARG A 13 7.14 -7.45 -11.67
CA ARG A 13 7.52 -6.54 -12.76
C ARG A 13 7.87 -5.14 -12.23
N ILE A 14 7.13 -4.67 -11.23
CA ILE A 14 7.41 -3.38 -10.57
C ILE A 14 8.75 -3.44 -9.83
N ARG A 15 9.01 -4.52 -9.10
CA ARG A 15 10.29 -4.74 -8.41
C ARG A 15 11.46 -4.77 -9.39
N GLU A 16 11.32 -5.49 -10.49
CA GLU A 16 12.35 -5.57 -11.53
C GLU A 16 12.63 -4.19 -12.14
N ALA A 17 11.59 -3.42 -12.47
CA ALA A 17 11.74 -2.12 -13.12
C ALA A 17 12.27 -1.02 -12.19
N LEU A 18 11.87 -1.01 -10.92
CA LEU A 18 12.12 0.10 -9.99
C LEU A 18 13.14 -0.24 -8.90
N GLY A 19 13.42 -1.52 -8.64
CA GLY A 19 14.24 -1.95 -7.50
C GLY A 19 15.68 -1.46 -7.52
N ALA A 20 16.20 -1.06 -8.68
CA ALA A 20 17.52 -0.43 -8.78
C ALA A 20 17.53 1.07 -8.41
N VAL A 21 16.37 1.72 -8.39
CA VAL A 21 16.23 3.18 -8.22
C VAL A 21 15.59 3.54 -6.88
N VAL A 22 14.60 2.76 -6.45
CA VAL A 22 13.84 3.01 -5.22
C VAL A 22 13.60 1.69 -4.48
N ARG A 23 13.49 1.75 -3.16
CA ARG A 23 13.12 0.58 -2.35
C ARG A 23 11.74 0.09 -2.79
N VAL A 24 11.67 -1.17 -3.23
CA VAL A 24 10.41 -1.85 -3.54
C VAL A 24 10.14 -2.93 -2.51
N VAL A 25 8.98 -2.86 -1.85
CA VAL A 25 8.49 -3.89 -0.92
C VAL A 25 7.27 -4.56 -1.52
N GLU A 26 7.26 -5.89 -1.56
CA GLU A 26 6.12 -6.65 -2.06
C GLU A 26 5.23 -7.09 -0.90
N THR A 27 3.91 -7.02 -1.09
CA THR A 27 2.95 -7.53 -0.11
C THR A 27 1.83 -8.29 -0.79
N GLY A 28 1.13 -9.15 -0.03
CA GLY A 28 0.07 -10.01 -0.56
C GLY A 28 -1.33 -9.38 -0.57
N SER A 29 -1.54 -8.25 0.09
CA SER A 29 -2.86 -7.61 0.19
C SER A 29 -2.74 -6.09 0.33
N LEU A 30 -3.81 -5.37 -0.05
CA LEU A 30 -3.86 -3.91 0.08
C LEU A 30 -3.77 -3.45 1.54
N GLY A 31 -4.37 -4.18 2.47
CA GLY A 31 -4.25 -3.87 3.91
C GLY A 31 -2.83 -4.05 4.45
N ALA A 32 -2.11 -5.11 4.01
CA ALA A 32 -0.70 -5.25 4.34
C ALA A 32 0.15 -4.15 3.70
N ALA A 33 -0.18 -3.74 2.47
CA ALA A 33 0.50 -2.67 1.77
C ALA A 33 0.38 -1.33 2.50
N VAL A 34 -0.82 -0.98 2.97
CA VAL A 34 -1.06 0.25 3.75
C VAL A 34 -0.22 0.27 5.03
N ARG A 35 -0.21 -0.83 5.80
CA ARG A 35 0.61 -0.93 7.03
C ARG A 35 2.10 -0.76 6.76
N VAL A 36 2.60 -1.43 5.73
CA VAL A 36 4.01 -1.32 5.33
C VAL A 36 4.32 0.09 4.86
N ALA A 37 3.46 0.69 4.03
CA ALA A 37 3.65 2.04 3.52
C ALA A 37 3.67 3.08 4.65
N TYR A 38 2.78 2.94 5.64
CA TYR A 38 2.76 3.80 6.83
C TYR A 38 4.06 3.70 7.63
N GLY A 39 4.55 2.49 7.89
CA GLY A 39 5.81 2.30 8.63
C GLY A 39 7.07 2.75 7.86
N LEU A 40 6.98 2.87 6.53
CA LEU A 40 8.07 3.39 5.68
C LEU A 40 7.99 4.90 5.48
N ALA A 41 6.82 5.50 5.64
CA ALA A 41 6.63 6.93 5.48
C ALA A 41 7.31 7.70 6.62
N SER A 42 7.98 8.80 6.28
CA SER A 42 8.46 9.73 7.30
C SER A 42 7.28 10.44 7.98
N PRO A 43 7.44 10.92 9.23
CA PRO A 43 6.43 11.77 9.86
C PRO A 43 6.06 12.96 8.96
N GLY A 44 4.76 13.16 8.72
CA GLY A 44 4.25 14.17 7.78
C GLY A 44 4.37 13.80 6.29
N GLY A 45 4.84 12.59 5.99
CA GLY A 45 4.89 12.05 4.63
C GLY A 45 3.52 11.57 4.13
N THR A 46 3.43 11.38 2.82
CA THR A 46 2.18 10.98 2.14
C THR A 46 2.25 9.53 1.66
N VAL A 47 1.24 8.74 1.98
CA VAL A 47 0.98 7.44 1.35
C VAL A 47 -0.04 7.63 0.23
N LEU A 48 0.36 7.33 -1.00
CA LEU A 48 -0.49 7.47 -2.19
C LEU A 48 -0.79 6.11 -2.82
N LEU A 49 -2.09 5.81 -3.00
CA LEU A 49 -2.51 4.71 -3.85
C LEU A 49 -2.48 5.15 -5.33
N ALA A 50 -1.47 4.72 -6.07
CA ALA A 50 -1.30 5.03 -7.50
C ALA A 50 -1.33 3.75 -8.36
N PRO A 51 -2.52 3.24 -8.73
CA PRO A 51 -2.62 2.04 -9.55
C PRO A 51 -2.34 2.36 -11.03
N ALA A 52 -1.33 1.71 -11.60
CA ALA A 52 -0.99 1.77 -13.03
C ALA A 52 -1.57 0.59 -13.85
N CYS A 53 -2.33 -0.30 -13.20
CA CYS A 53 -2.85 -1.54 -13.80
C CYS A 53 -4.34 -1.73 -13.48
N ALA A 54 -5.04 -2.53 -14.30
CA ALA A 54 -6.46 -2.86 -14.12
C ALA A 54 -6.69 -3.53 -12.76
N SER A 55 -7.81 -3.21 -12.08
CA SER A 55 -8.15 -3.71 -10.73
C SER A 55 -8.46 -5.20 -10.65
N LEU A 56 -8.67 -5.84 -11.80
CA LEU A 56 -9.45 -7.07 -11.95
C LEU A 56 -8.75 -8.32 -11.39
N ASP A 57 -7.47 -8.22 -11.05
CA ASP A 57 -6.71 -9.33 -10.46
C ASP A 57 -7.01 -9.51 -8.97
N MET A 58 -7.35 -8.43 -8.26
CA MET A 58 -7.59 -8.45 -6.81
C MET A 58 -8.95 -7.88 -6.38
N PHE A 59 -9.62 -7.13 -7.26
CA PHE A 59 -10.87 -6.41 -6.97
C PHE A 59 -11.83 -6.49 -8.15
N ARG A 60 -13.13 -6.40 -7.89
CA ARG A 60 -14.19 -6.37 -8.89
C ARG A 60 -14.06 -5.16 -9.82
N ASP A 61 -13.73 -4.00 -9.26
CA ASP A 61 -13.60 -2.75 -10.00
C ASP A 61 -12.67 -1.75 -9.28
N TYR A 62 -12.55 -0.55 -9.84
CA TYR A 62 -11.70 0.50 -9.27
C TYR A 62 -12.29 1.11 -7.98
N ALA A 63 -13.61 1.09 -7.82
CA ALA A 63 -14.31 1.68 -6.69
C ALA A 63 -14.13 0.80 -5.46
N GLU A 64 -14.32 -0.52 -5.61
CA GLU A 64 -14.07 -1.48 -4.53
C GLU A 64 -12.61 -1.39 -4.03
N ARG A 65 -11.64 -1.23 -4.95
CA ARG A 65 -10.23 -1.01 -4.54
C ARG A 65 -10.06 0.24 -3.68
N GLY A 66 -10.73 1.34 -4.04
CA GLY A 66 -10.71 2.58 -3.27
C GLY A 66 -11.37 2.44 -1.90
N ASP A 67 -12.48 1.70 -1.85
CA ASP A 67 -13.18 1.40 -0.60
C ASP A 67 -12.31 0.55 0.32
N VAL A 68 -11.67 -0.50 -0.21
CA VAL A 68 -10.75 -1.36 0.56
C VAL A 68 -9.53 -0.59 1.04
N PHE A 69 -9.00 0.35 0.25
CA PHE A 69 -7.92 1.24 0.69
C PHE A 69 -8.37 2.11 1.87
N THR A 70 -9.53 2.76 1.74
CA THR A 70 -10.09 3.62 2.79
C THR A 70 -10.33 2.84 4.07
N GLN A 71 -10.91 1.63 3.97
CA GLN A 71 -11.11 0.74 5.11
C GLN A 71 -9.78 0.31 5.75
N ALA A 72 -8.74 0.02 4.95
CA ALA A 72 -7.43 -0.33 5.46
C ALA A 72 -6.76 0.83 6.21
N VAL A 73 -6.93 2.07 5.74
CA VAL A 73 -6.45 3.27 6.42
C VAL A 73 -7.20 3.48 7.74
N ALA A 74 -8.53 3.41 7.75
CA ALA A 74 -9.33 3.57 8.96
C ALA A 74 -8.95 2.55 10.06
N ARG A 75 -8.79 1.27 9.68
CA ARG A 75 -8.32 0.23 10.61
C ARG A 75 -6.92 0.51 11.15
N LEU A 76 -6.02 1.02 10.31
CA LEU A 76 -4.68 1.38 10.75
C LEU A 76 -4.73 2.55 11.75
N GLU A 77 -5.59 3.54 11.55
CA GLU A 77 -5.78 4.64 12.51
C GLU A 77 -6.23 4.13 13.87
N GLU A 78 -7.18 3.20 13.91
CA GLU A 78 -7.61 2.50 15.13
C GLU A 78 -6.43 1.76 15.79
N GLU A 79 -5.70 0.92 15.03
CA GLU A 79 -4.54 0.15 15.51
C GLU A 79 -3.41 1.06 16.07
N VAL A 80 -3.20 2.24 15.49
CA VAL A 80 -2.18 3.21 15.94
C VAL A 80 -2.63 3.95 17.19
N CYS A 81 -3.91 4.31 17.28
CA CYS A 81 -4.48 4.95 18.47
C CYS A 81 -4.37 4.02 19.68
N GLU A 82 -4.75 2.75 19.53
CA GLU A 82 -4.65 1.73 20.58
C GLU A 82 -3.21 1.52 21.07
N LYS A 83 -2.23 1.59 20.16
CA LYS A 83 -0.80 1.43 20.48
C LYS A 83 -0.16 2.68 21.09
N GLY A 84 -0.75 3.85 20.91
CA GLY A 84 -0.29 5.09 21.54
C GLY A 84 -0.68 5.21 23.02
N GLU A 85 -1.66 4.42 23.46
CA GLU A 85 -2.16 4.37 24.84
C GLU A 85 -1.47 3.29 25.71
N GLN A 86 -0.49 2.56 25.15
CA GLN A 86 0.29 1.49 25.80
C GLN A 86 1.73 1.91 26.10
#